data_AF-A0A545TPY8-F1
#
_entry.id   AF-A0A545TPY8-F1
#
_cell.length_a   1.000
_cell.length_b   1.000
_cell.length_c   1.000
_cell.angle_alpha   90.00
_cell.angle_beta   90.00
_cell.angle_gamma   90.00
#
_symmetry.space_group_name_H-M   'P 1'
#
loop_
_entity.id
_entity.type
_entity.pdbx_description
1 polymer ?
#
loop_
_entity_poly.entity_id
_entity_poly.type
_entity_poly.pdbx_seq_one_letter_code
_entity_poly.pdbx_strand_id
1 'polypeptide(L)'
;MAFELPPLPYADNALEPHYSANTFSFHHAKHHNAYVVNLNNLIGDSDLAGKSLEDIIMATANDDSKAGVFNNAAQVWNHTFFWNSMSPNGGGRPGGALAAKIDEDFGSFDAFAEKFKASATGRFGSGWTFLVLDGGTLKIVNTLNAGTPMTDGQTALLTIDVWEHAYYLDYQNRRPDYIQTFLDKLANWDFASANFEAA
;
A
#
# COMPACT_ATOMS: atom_id res chain seq x y z
N MET A 1 10.91 -11.76 -18.58
CA MET A 1 9.75 -12.56 -18.14
C MET A 1 8.62 -11.57 -17.88
N ALA A 2 7.38 -11.89 -18.25
CA ALA A 2 6.25 -11.00 -18.03
C ALA A 2 5.89 -10.96 -16.53
N PHE A 3 5.35 -9.84 -16.06
CA PHE A 3 4.79 -9.76 -14.71
C PHE A 3 3.50 -10.57 -14.61
N GLU A 4 3.31 -11.26 -13.50
CA GLU A 4 2.09 -12.01 -13.18
C GLU A 4 1.39 -11.34 -12.00
N LEU A 5 0.06 -11.49 -11.94
CA LEU A 5 -0.73 -11.03 -10.81
C LEU A 5 -0.39 -11.90 -9.58
N PRO A 6 0.20 -11.31 -8.51
CA PRO A 6 0.53 -12.09 -7.33
C PRO A 6 -0.73 -12.66 -6.67
N PRO A 7 -0.70 -13.92 -6.20
CA PRO A 7 -1.81 -14.47 -5.44
C PRO A 7 -2.03 -13.67 -4.14
N LEU A 8 -3.27 -13.63 -3.65
CA LEU A 8 -3.55 -13.07 -2.33
C LEU A 8 -2.87 -13.90 -1.24
N PRO A 9 -2.39 -13.28 -0.15
CA PRO A 9 -1.77 -14.01 0.97
C PRO A 9 -2.79 -14.74 1.86
N TYR A 10 -4.09 -14.59 1.59
CA TYR A 10 -5.21 -15.21 2.28
C TYR A 10 -6.38 -15.44 1.31
N ALA A 11 -7.41 -16.17 1.74
CA ALA A 11 -8.63 -16.37 0.95
C ALA A 11 -9.36 -15.03 0.71
N ASP A 12 -10.06 -14.92 -0.42
CA ASP A 12 -10.73 -13.70 -0.87
C ASP A 12 -11.86 -13.19 0.05
N ASN A 13 -12.35 -14.02 0.96
CA ASN A 13 -13.33 -13.66 1.99
C ASN A 13 -12.73 -13.56 3.40
N ALA A 14 -11.41 -13.71 3.55
CA ALA A 14 -10.78 -13.85 4.87
C ALA A 14 -10.78 -12.54 5.69
N LEU A 15 -11.05 -11.40 5.07
CA LEU A 15 -11.13 -10.10 5.75
C LEU A 15 -12.57 -9.66 6.04
N GLU A 16 -13.58 -10.49 5.76
CA GLU A 16 -14.96 -10.17 6.13
C GLU A 16 -15.13 -10.10 7.65
N PRO A 17 -15.98 -9.19 8.18
CA PRO A 17 -16.87 -8.27 7.45
C PRO A 17 -16.22 -6.90 7.16
N HIS A 18 -14.91 -6.76 7.37
CA HIS A 18 -14.20 -5.49 7.33
C HIS A 18 -13.75 -5.08 5.93
N TYR A 19 -13.57 -6.06 5.05
CA TYR A 19 -13.32 -5.88 3.64
C TYR A 19 -14.01 -7.00 2.88
N SER A 20 -15.03 -6.69 2.09
CA SER A 20 -15.89 -7.75 1.53
C SER A 20 -15.20 -8.53 0.42
N ALA A 21 -15.61 -9.79 0.24
CA ALA A 21 -15.17 -10.59 -0.91
C ALA A 21 -15.55 -9.93 -2.24
N ASN A 22 -16.65 -9.17 -2.26
CA ASN A 22 -17.07 -8.39 -3.42
C ASN A 22 -16.02 -7.31 -3.75
N THR A 23 -15.62 -6.50 -2.77
CA THR A 23 -14.56 -5.51 -2.95
C THR A 23 -13.25 -6.16 -3.41
N PHE A 24 -12.84 -7.29 -2.81
CA PHE A 24 -11.66 -8.05 -3.26
C PHE A 24 -11.74 -8.47 -4.73
N SER A 25 -12.88 -9.00 -5.17
CA SER A 25 -13.05 -9.50 -6.53
C SER A 25 -12.86 -8.40 -7.59
N PHE A 26 -13.23 -7.15 -7.27
CA PHE A 26 -12.97 -6.01 -8.14
C PHE A 26 -11.54 -5.49 -7.95
N HIS A 27 -11.10 -5.33 -6.71
CA HIS A 27 -9.84 -4.65 -6.44
C HIS A 27 -8.61 -5.49 -6.83
N HIS A 28 -8.56 -6.78 -6.48
CA HIS A 28 -7.46 -7.66 -6.90
C HIS A 28 -7.65 -8.14 -8.35
N ALA A 29 -8.77 -8.82 -8.65
CA ALA A 29 -8.90 -9.49 -9.94
C ALA A 29 -9.22 -8.55 -11.13
N LYS A 30 -9.65 -7.30 -10.89
CA LYS A 30 -9.83 -6.29 -11.95
C LYS A 30 -8.81 -5.17 -11.89
N HIS A 31 -8.75 -4.39 -10.80
CA HIS A 31 -7.86 -3.22 -10.74
C HIS A 31 -6.38 -3.62 -10.76
N HIS A 32 -5.94 -4.46 -9.82
CA HIS A 32 -4.55 -4.91 -9.76
C HIS A 32 -4.15 -5.67 -11.04
N ASN A 33 -5.00 -6.58 -11.51
CA ASN A 33 -4.76 -7.30 -12.77
C ASN A 33 -4.64 -6.38 -13.99
N ALA A 34 -5.46 -5.32 -14.08
CA ALA A 34 -5.38 -4.36 -15.18
C ALA A 34 -4.03 -3.63 -15.18
N TYR A 35 -3.48 -3.26 -14.00
CA TYR A 35 -2.15 -2.68 -13.91
C TYR A 35 -1.06 -3.64 -14.39
N VAL A 36 -1.15 -4.92 -14.04
CA VAL A 36 -0.21 -5.96 -14.54
C VAL A 36 -0.27 -6.10 -16.06
N VAL A 37 -1.48 -6.24 -16.62
CA VAL A 37 -1.68 -6.38 -18.07
C VAL A 37 -1.18 -5.15 -18.82
N ASN A 38 -1.52 -3.95 -18.35
CA ASN A 38 -1.08 -2.71 -18.95
C ASN A 38 0.44 -2.53 -18.86
N LEU A 39 1.05 -2.85 -17.71
CA LEU A 39 2.50 -2.79 -17.55
C LEU A 39 3.19 -3.69 -18.58
N ASN A 40 2.77 -4.95 -18.69
CA ASN A 40 3.32 -5.89 -19.67
C ASN A 40 3.21 -5.38 -21.11
N ASN A 41 2.06 -4.80 -21.49
CA ASN A 41 1.87 -4.21 -22.81
C ASN A 41 2.78 -3.00 -23.07
N LEU A 42 3.02 -2.17 -22.05
CA LEU A 42 3.82 -0.96 -22.18
C LEU A 42 5.33 -1.25 -22.21
N ILE A 43 5.79 -2.30 -21.51
CA ILE A 43 7.23 -2.63 -21.43
C ILE A 43 7.68 -3.63 -22.50
N GLY A 44 6.78 -4.40 -23.11
CA GLY A 44 7.00 -5.37 -24.20
C GLY A 44 8.46 -5.58 -24.64
N ASP A 45 8.84 -4.98 -25.77
CA ASP A 45 10.20 -5.05 -26.35
C ASP A 45 11.10 -3.87 -25.92
N SER A 46 10.73 -3.16 -24.86
CA SER A 46 11.52 -2.03 -24.36
C SER A 46 12.77 -2.51 -23.60
N ASP A 47 13.68 -1.57 -23.33
CA ASP A 47 14.83 -1.76 -22.45
C ASP A 47 14.46 -2.01 -20.98
N LEU A 48 13.19 -1.84 -20.62
CA LEU A 48 12.64 -2.17 -19.30
C LEU A 48 12.22 -3.64 -19.17
N ALA A 49 12.11 -4.36 -20.30
CA ALA A 49 11.70 -5.76 -20.28
C ALA A 49 12.70 -6.62 -19.50
N GLY A 50 12.19 -7.39 -18.52
CA GLY A 50 12.99 -8.28 -17.69
C GLY A 50 13.68 -7.62 -16.49
N LYS A 51 13.53 -6.30 -16.28
CA LYS A 51 13.89 -5.65 -15.02
C LYS A 51 12.90 -6.02 -13.90
N SER A 52 13.32 -5.85 -12.64
CA SER A 52 12.41 -5.96 -11.50
C SER A 52 11.36 -4.84 -11.51
N LEU A 53 10.29 -4.99 -10.73
CA LEU A 53 9.24 -3.98 -10.66
C LEU A 53 9.79 -2.68 -10.05
N GLU A 54 10.59 -2.79 -9.01
CA GLU A 54 11.29 -1.71 -8.33
C GLU A 54 12.25 -0.98 -9.28
N ASP A 55 13.05 -1.70 -10.07
CA ASP A 55 13.95 -1.09 -11.06
C ASP A 55 13.18 -0.30 -12.12
N ILE A 56 12.02 -0.80 -12.57
CA ILE A 56 11.17 -0.09 -13.53
C ILE A 56 10.60 1.18 -12.92
N ILE A 57 10.11 1.12 -11.69
CA ILE A 57 9.60 2.29 -10.95
C ILE A 57 10.69 3.35 -10.85
N MET A 58 11.87 2.98 -10.35
CA MET A 58 12.98 3.92 -10.17
C MET A 58 13.49 4.51 -11.50
N ALA A 59 13.51 3.70 -12.58
CA ALA A 59 13.91 4.16 -13.90
C ALA A 59 12.92 5.13 -14.56
N THR A 60 11.65 5.13 -14.13
CA THR A 60 10.57 5.90 -14.78
C THR A 60 9.97 7.01 -13.92
N ALA A 61 10.32 7.08 -12.63
CA ALA A 61 9.75 8.00 -11.64
C ALA A 61 9.89 9.50 -12.00
N ASN A 62 10.96 9.87 -12.70
CA ASN A 62 11.27 11.26 -13.03
C ASN A 62 11.25 11.53 -14.56
N ASP A 63 10.54 10.70 -15.31
CA ASP A 63 10.38 10.85 -16.76
C ASP A 63 8.89 10.90 -17.13
N ASP A 64 8.40 12.12 -17.40
CA ASP A 64 7.01 12.35 -17.78
C ASP A 64 6.60 11.59 -19.05
N SER A 65 7.54 11.30 -19.97
CA SER A 65 7.27 10.51 -21.16
C SER A 65 7.00 9.03 -20.85
N LYS A 66 7.41 8.58 -19.65
CA LYS A 66 7.24 7.23 -19.12
C LYS A 66 6.18 7.16 -18.02
N ALA A 67 5.42 8.24 -17.78
CA ALA A 67 4.40 8.29 -16.73
C ALA A 67 3.39 7.12 -16.80
N GLY A 68 3.03 6.65 -18.00
CA GLY A 68 2.19 5.47 -18.17
C GLY A 68 2.82 4.18 -17.63
N VAL A 69 4.12 3.98 -17.87
CA VAL A 69 4.87 2.82 -17.34
C VAL A 69 4.99 2.94 -15.83
N PHE A 70 5.42 4.11 -15.34
CA PHE A 70 5.54 4.40 -13.90
C PHE A 70 4.23 4.12 -13.17
N ASN A 71 3.12 4.67 -13.65
CA ASN A 71 1.82 4.54 -12.99
C ASN A 71 1.39 3.07 -12.87
N ASN A 72 1.55 2.27 -13.92
CA ASN A 72 1.16 0.86 -13.87
C ASN A 72 2.14 0.05 -13.01
N ALA A 73 3.45 0.27 -13.14
CA ALA A 73 4.46 -0.42 -12.32
C ALA A 73 4.27 -0.15 -10.83
N ALA A 74 4.15 1.14 -10.46
CA ALA A 74 3.97 1.54 -9.08
C ALA A 74 2.62 1.06 -8.52
N GLN A 75 1.54 1.03 -9.31
CA GLN A 75 0.27 0.47 -8.84
C GLN A 75 0.36 -1.06 -8.63
N VAL A 76 1.06 -1.82 -9.47
CA VAL A 76 1.29 -3.26 -9.20
C VAL A 76 2.02 -3.43 -7.87
N TRP A 77 3.04 -2.62 -7.61
CA TRP A 77 3.81 -2.68 -6.37
C TRP A 77 2.96 -2.28 -5.16
N ASN A 78 2.27 -1.13 -5.23
CA ASN A 78 1.44 -0.60 -4.14
C ASN A 78 0.34 -1.59 -3.74
N HIS A 79 -0.36 -2.21 -4.70
CA HIS A 79 -1.40 -3.19 -4.39
C HIS A 79 -0.82 -4.45 -3.78
N THR A 80 0.30 -4.97 -4.33
CA THR A 80 0.99 -6.13 -3.76
C THR A 80 1.39 -5.86 -2.31
N PHE A 81 1.92 -4.67 -2.02
CA PHE A 81 2.26 -4.24 -0.67
C PHE A 81 1.04 -4.08 0.23
N PHE A 82 -0.08 -3.57 -0.31
CA PHE A 82 -1.34 -3.39 0.41
C PHE A 82 -1.98 -4.70 0.83
N TRP A 83 -1.99 -5.73 -0.02
CA TRP A 83 -2.53 -7.05 0.35
C TRP A 83 -1.79 -7.65 1.54
N ASN A 84 -0.46 -7.48 1.58
CA ASN A 84 0.38 -7.92 2.69
C ASN A 84 0.29 -7.02 3.93
N SER A 85 -0.10 -5.74 3.74
CA SER A 85 -0.41 -4.80 4.82
C SER A 85 -1.71 -5.14 5.56
N MET A 86 -2.48 -6.12 5.08
CA MET A 86 -3.69 -6.62 5.74
C MET A 86 -3.54 -8.08 6.18
N SER A 87 -4.29 -8.47 7.20
CA SER A 87 -4.33 -9.85 7.72
C SER A 87 -5.73 -10.16 8.28
N PRO A 88 -6.23 -11.40 8.12
CA PRO A 88 -7.47 -11.87 8.78
C PRO A 88 -7.42 -11.77 10.31
N ASN A 89 -6.21 -11.83 10.88
CA ASN A 89 -5.95 -11.68 12.31
C ASN A 89 -5.23 -10.36 12.61
N GLY A 90 -5.43 -9.35 11.76
CA GLY A 90 -4.78 -8.06 11.88
C GLY A 90 -5.42 -7.14 12.92
N GLY A 91 -5.00 -5.88 12.88
CA GLY A 91 -5.42 -4.85 13.82
C GLY A 91 -4.68 -4.92 15.15
N GLY A 92 -5.22 -4.28 16.17
CA GLY A 92 -4.53 -4.14 17.45
C GLY A 92 -3.30 -3.24 17.33
N ARG A 93 -2.20 -3.61 18.02
CA ARG A 93 -0.97 -2.82 18.09
C ARG A 93 0.23 -3.67 17.70
N PRO A 94 1.28 -3.09 17.09
CA PRO A 94 2.53 -3.81 16.88
C PRO A 94 3.19 -4.15 18.22
N GLY A 95 4.03 -5.17 18.21
CA GLY A 95 4.94 -5.49 19.30
C GLY A 95 6.39 -5.15 18.97
N GLY A 96 7.30 -5.56 19.85
CA GLY A 96 8.75 -5.58 19.56
C GLY A 96 9.36 -4.22 19.23
N ALA A 97 10.35 -4.23 18.35
CA ALA A 97 11.14 -3.05 18.01
C ALA A 97 10.31 -1.98 17.29
N LEU A 98 9.36 -2.38 16.45
CA LEU A 98 8.47 -1.43 15.76
C LEU A 98 7.59 -0.67 16.76
N ALA A 99 7.04 -1.33 17.78
CA ALA A 99 6.25 -0.67 18.81
C ALA A 99 7.06 0.38 19.59
N ALA A 100 8.28 0.00 20.00
CA ALA A 100 9.20 0.91 20.68
C ALA A 100 9.54 2.12 19.80
N LYS A 101 9.77 1.89 18.50
CA LYS A 101 10.09 2.97 17.56
C LYS A 101 8.90 3.89 17.29
N ILE A 102 7.68 3.36 17.26
CA ILE A 102 6.46 4.16 17.19
C ILE A 102 6.31 5.04 18.43
N ASP A 103 6.55 4.50 19.63
CA ASP A 103 6.49 5.28 20.86
C ASP A 103 7.58 6.36 20.90
N GLU A 104 8.77 6.09 20.36
CA GLU A 104 9.85 7.09 20.22
C GLU A 104 9.49 8.23 19.27
N ASP A 105 9.04 7.92 18.05
CA ASP A 105 8.88 8.93 16.99
C ASP A 105 7.51 9.63 17.02
N PHE A 106 6.47 8.97 17.54
CA PHE A 106 5.12 9.52 17.63
C PHE A 106 4.65 9.82 19.06
N GLY A 107 5.38 9.36 20.08
CA GLY A 107 5.07 9.52 21.50
C GLY A 107 4.15 8.45 22.07
N SER A 108 3.32 7.82 21.23
CA SER A 108 2.54 6.63 21.56
C SER A 108 1.92 6.03 20.29
N PHE A 109 1.51 4.76 20.35
CA PHE A 109 0.68 4.17 19.30
C PHE A 109 -0.61 4.97 19.02
N ASP A 110 -1.28 5.48 20.05
CA ASP A 110 -2.54 6.21 19.86
C ASP A 110 -2.31 7.54 19.11
N ALA A 111 -1.21 8.23 19.41
CA ALA A 111 -0.80 9.43 18.69
C ALA A 111 -0.40 9.13 17.23
N PHE A 112 0.24 7.98 16.98
CA PHE A 112 0.48 7.49 15.62
C PHE A 112 -0.83 7.23 14.88
N ALA A 113 -1.75 6.46 15.48
CA ALA A 113 -3.01 6.07 14.86
C ALA A 113 -3.88 7.29 14.51
N GLU A 114 -3.94 8.29 15.41
CA GLU A 114 -4.63 9.56 15.16
C GLU A 114 -4.03 10.29 13.96
N LYS A 115 -2.70 10.45 13.92
CA LYS A 115 -1.99 11.11 12.80
C LYS A 115 -2.15 10.34 11.49
N PHE A 116 -2.07 9.02 11.53
CA PHE A 116 -2.20 8.17 10.34
C PHE A 116 -3.61 8.29 9.76
N LYS A 117 -4.63 8.19 10.62
CA LYS A 117 -6.04 8.36 10.23
C LYS A 117 -6.32 9.75 9.68
N ALA A 118 -5.81 10.80 10.33
CA ALA A 118 -5.96 12.18 9.86
C ALA A 118 -5.30 12.37 8.48
N SER A 119 -4.09 11.83 8.29
CA SER A 119 -3.36 11.89 7.02
C SER A 119 -4.11 11.19 5.90
N ALA A 120 -4.57 9.95 6.12
CA ALA A 120 -5.31 9.17 5.14
C ALA A 120 -6.68 9.76 4.80
N THR A 121 -7.37 10.31 5.79
CA THR A 121 -8.64 11.02 5.59
C THR A 121 -8.44 12.29 4.77
N GLY A 122 -7.40 13.07 5.10
CA GLY A 122 -7.07 14.33 4.43
C GLY A 122 -6.44 14.19 3.04
N ARG A 123 -6.13 12.97 2.58
CA ARG A 123 -5.57 12.74 1.25
C ARG A 123 -6.61 13.00 0.16
N PHE A 124 -6.66 14.24 -0.33
CA PHE A 124 -7.63 14.61 -1.36
C PHE A 124 -7.44 13.83 -2.66
N GLY A 125 -8.54 13.34 -3.23
CA GLY A 125 -8.54 12.50 -4.42
C GLY A 125 -8.05 11.08 -4.15
N SER A 126 -7.39 10.51 -5.15
CA SER A 126 -6.85 9.15 -5.17
C SER A 126 -5.41 9.10 -4.69
N GLY A 127 -5.07 8.08 -3.92
CA GLY A 127 -3.71 7.89 -3.45
C GLY A 127 -3.61 6.88 -2.31
N TRP A 128 -2.50 6.99 -1.59
CA TRP A 128 -2.12 6.04 -0.56
C TRP A 128 -1.58 6.78 0.66
N THR A 129 -1.66 6.13 1.82
CA THR A 129 -1.00 6.58 3.04
C THR A 129 -0.10 5.48 3.56
N PHE A 130 1.17 5.81 3.77
CA PHE A 130 2.19 4.88 4.22
C PHE A 130 2.70 5.26 5.62
N LEU A 131 3.00 4.25 6.42
CA LEU A 131 4.03 4.33 7.45
C LEU A 131 5.36 3.95 6.78
N VAL A 132 6.36 4.81 6.91
CA VAL A 132 7.67 4.62 6.29
C VAL A 132 8.79 4.80 7.31
N LEU A 133 9.94 4.18 7.06
CA LEU A 133 11.21 4.51 7.69
C LEU A 133 12.02 5.41 6.74
N ASP A 134 12.42 6.57 7.24
CA ASP A 134 13.20 7.57 6.49
C ASP A 134 14.37 8.04 7.35
N GLY A 135 15.58 7.64 6.97
CA GLY A 135 16.81 7.99 7.70
C GLY A 135 16.81 7.53 9.16
N GLY A 136 16.14 6.42 9.49
CA GLY A 136 16.02 5.90 10.85
C GLY A 136 14.88 6.51 11.68
N THR A 137 14.03 7.35 11.08
CA THR A 137 12.85 7.94 11.72
C THR A 137 11.59 7.48 11.02
N LEU A 138 10.59 7.05 11.79
CA LEU A 138 9.27 6.72 11.27
C LEU A 138 8.51 7.98 10.86
N LYS A 139 7.90 7.94 9.68
CA LYS A 139 7.07 9.03 9.14
C LYS A 139 5.77 8.49 8.57
N ILE A 140 4.76 9.36 8.55
CA ILE A 140 3.51 9.13 7.83
C ILE A 140 3.56 9.96 6.55
N VAL A 141 3.42 9.31 5.40
CA VAL A 141 3.55 9.94 4.08
C VAL A 141 2.35 9.62 3.22
N ASN A 142 1.82 10.63 2.54
CA ASN A 142 0.75 10.48 1.56
C ASN A 142 1.30 10.59 0.14
N THR A 143 0.98 9.62 -0.73
CA THR A 143 1.36 9.65 -2.15
C THR A 143 0.13 9.81 -3.05
N LEU A 144 0.31 10.46 -4.21
CA LEU A 144 -0.80 10.87 -5.08
C LEU A 144 -0.88 9.85 -6.20
N ASN A 145 -2.09 9.40 -6.51
CA ASN A 145 -2.32 8.40 -7.54
C ASN A 145 -1.46 7.14 -7.31
N ALA A 146 -0.40 6.97 -8.12
CA ALA A 146 0.48 5.81 -8.11
C ALA A 146 1.80 6.03 -7.35
N GLY A 147 2.07 7.24 -6.82
CA GLY A 147 3.33 7.53 -6.14
C GLY A 147 3.64 6.51 -5.04
N THR A 148 4.92 6.26 -4.81
CA THR A 148 5.39 5.25 -3.84
C THR A 148 6.62 5.77 -3.08
N PRO A 149 6.78 5.49 -1.78
CA PRO A 149 7.87 6.05 -0.98
C PRO A 149 9.29 5.74 -1.48
N MET A 150 9.48 4.65 -2.22
CA MET A 150 10.81 4.26 -2.72
C MET A 150 11.44 5.30 -3.65
N THR A 151 10.64 6.10 -4.37
CA THR A 151 11.15 7.15 -5.25
C THR A 151 11.80 8.29 -4.49
N ASP A 152 11.45 8.43 -3.21
CA ASP A 152 11.99 9.42 -2.28
C ASP A 152 13.06 8.80 -1.35
N GLY A 153 13.51 7.56 -1.62
CA GLY A 153 14.49 6.86 -0.80
C GLY A 153 13.97 6.37 0.55
N GLN A 154 12.65 6.29 0.71
CA GLN A 154 11.99 5.87 1.95
C GLN A 154 11.59 4.40 1.89
N THR A 155 11.70 3.70 3.02
CA THR A 155 11.29 2.28 3.12
C THR A 155 9.86 2.20 3.64
N ALA A 156 8.94 1.67 2.83
CA ALA A 156 7.56 1.46 3.26
C ALA A 156 7.46 0.30 4.25
N LEU A 157 6.66 0.48 5.31
CA LEU A 157 6.42 -0.52 6.34
C LEU A 157 4.98 -1.03 6.32
N LEU A 158 4.02 -0.12 6.16
CA LEU A 158 2.58 -0.40 6.10
C LEU A 158 1.92 0.60 5.15
N THR A 159 0.92 0.18 4.38
CA THR A 159 0.13 1.09 3.54
C THR A 159 -1.36 0.86 3.68
N ILE A 160 -2.14 1.91 3.39
CA ILE A 160 -3.57 1.84 3.13
C ILE A 160 -3.89 2.51 1.79
N ASP A 161 -4.68 1.81 0.98
CA ASP A 161 -5.26 2.38 -0.24
C ASP A 161 -6.45 3.28 0.09
N VAL A 162 -6.42 4.54 -0.33
CA VAL A 162 -7.54 5.49 -0.19
C VAL A 162 -8.13 5.94 -1.54
N TRP A 163 -7.83 5.23 -2.63
CA TRP A 163 -8.64 5.26 -3.84
C TRP A 163 -10.06 4.76 -3.52
N GLU A 164 -11.09 5.40 -4.09
CA GLU A 164 -12.49 5.07 -3.77
C GLU A 164 -12.82 3.60 -4.04
N HIS A 165 -12.25 3.00 -5.10
CA HIS A 165 -12.50 1.59 -5.41
C HIS A 165 -12.07 0.63 -4.27
N ALA A 166 -11.17 1.06 -3.38
CA ALA A 166 -10.73 0.25 -2.26
C ALA A 166 -11.79 0.11 -1.16
N TYR A 167 -12.78 1.02 -1.08
CA TYR A 167 -13.73 1.03 0.04
C TYR A 167 -15.17 1.36 -0.34
N TYR A 168 -15.46 1.82 -1.57
CA TYR A 168 -16.78 2.40 -1.87
C TYR A 168 -17.93 1.39 -1.77
N LEU A 169 -17.69 0.11 -2.10
CA LEU A 169 -18.71 -0.93 -2.01
C LEU A 169 -19.10 -1.22 -0.55
N ASP A 170 -18.17 -1.09 0.39
CA ASP A 170 -18.37 -1.42 1.80
C ASP A 170 -18.69 -0.18 2.66
N TYR A 171 -18.16 0.98 2.29
CA TYR A 171 -18.18 2.21 3.11
C TYR A 171 -18.75 3.44 2.39
N GLN A 172 -18.91 3.42 1.06
CA GLN A 172 -19.30 4.58 0.25
C GLN A 172 -18.40 5.80 0.59
N ASN A 173 -18.96 6.94 0.96
CA ASN A 173 -18.20 8.15 1.29
C ASN A 173 -17.54 8.10 2.69
N ARG A 174 -17.74 7.04 3.48
CA ARG A 174 -17.27 6.92 4.86
C ARG A 174 -15.80 6.45 4.92
N ARG A 175 -14.92 7.11 4.16
CA ARG A 175 -13.48 6.84 4.20
C ARG A 175 -12.90 6.84 5.63
N PRO A 176 -13.29 7.74 6.56
CA PRO A 176 -12.80 7.69 7.94
C PRO A 176 -13.13 6.39 8.67
N ASP A 177 -14.29 5.77 8.38
CA ASP A 177 -14.71 4.51 9.00
C ASP A 177 -13.90 3.33 8.43
N TYR A 178 -13.61 3.35 7.13
CA TYR A 178 -12.74 2.38 6.47
C TYR A 178 -11.31 2.44 7.05
N ILE A 179 -10.73 3.63 7.18
CA ILE A 179 -9.37 3.80 7.75
C ILE A 179 -9.32 3.34 9.21
N GLN A 180 -10.36 3.67 9.99
CA GLN A 180 -10.46 3.20 11.38
C GLN A 180 -10.54 1.66 11.42
N THR A 181 -11.37 1.06 10.57
CA THR A 181 -11.50 -0.40 10.50
C THR A 181 -10.19 -1.05 10.10
N PHE A 182 -9.46 -0.47 9.15
CA PHE A 182 -8.13 -0.94 8.77
C PHE A 182 -7.19 -1.01 9.96
N LEU A 183 -7.05 0.09 10.72
CA LEU A 183 -6.17 0.13 11.90
C LEU A 183 -6.62 -0.84 13.00
N ASP A 184 -7.93 -0.95 13.25
CA ASP A 184 -8.46 -1.72 14.37
C ASP A 184 -8.54 -3.23 14.10
N LYS A 185 -8.64 -3.63 12.82
CA LYS A 185 -9.04 -4.99 12.44
C LYS A 185 -8.20 -5.65 11.34
N LEU A 186 -7.51 -4.87 10.50
CA LEU A 186 -6.87 -5.43 9.31
C LEU A 186 -5.35 -5.24 9.28
N ALA A 187 -4.82 -4.16 9.84
CA ALA A 187 -3.40 -3.82 9.76
C ALA A 187 -2.52 -5.00 10.20
N ASN A 188 -1.68 -5.47 9.29
CA ASN A 188 -0.76 -6.57 9.53
C ASN A 188 0.55 -6.05 10.15
N TRP A 189 0.59 -6.01 11.47
CA TRP A 189 1.76 -5.53 12.21
C TRP A 189 2.96 -6.46 12.13
N ASP A 190 2.78 -7.75 11.84
CA ASP A 190 3.87 -8.69 11.62
C ASP A 190 4.60 -8.36 10.31
N PHE A 191 3.85 -8.06 9.25
CA PHE A 191 4.43 -7.59 7.98
C PHE A 191 5.17 -6.27 8.15
N ALA A 192 4.56 -5.29 8.85
CA ALA A 192 5.22 -4.02 9.13
C ALA A 192 6.50 -4.19 9.98
N SER A 193 6.48 -5.09 10.97
CA SER A 193 7.66 -5.40 11.79
C SER A 193 8.76 -6.06 10.97
N ALA A 194 8.42 -7.01 10.09
CA ALA A 194 9.38 -7.66 9.22
C ALA A 194 10.05 -6.68 8.24
N ASN A 195 9.27 -5.76 7.66
CA ASN A 195 9.82 -4.69 6.81
C ASN A 195 10.74 -3.76 7.60
N PHE A 196 10.39 -3.46 8.85
CA PHE A 196 11.19 -2.60 9.73
C PHE A 196 12.52 -3.26 10.13
N GLU A 197 12.51 -4.56 10.40
CA GLU A 197 13.72 -5.32 10.73
C GLU A 197 14.66 -5.55 9.54
N ALA A 198 14.12 -5.52 8.32
CA ALA A 198 14.88 -5.66 7.09
C ALA A 198 15.49 -4.34 6.57
N ALA A 199 15.07 -3.21 7.12
CA ALA A 199 15.48 -1.85 6.72
C ALA A 199 16.78 -1.41 7.40
#